data_AF-A0A0A9WYC5-F1
#
_entry.id   AF-A0A0A9WYC5-F1
#
_cell.length_a   1.000
_cell.length_b   1.000
_cell.length_c   1.000
_cell.angle_alpha   90.00
_cell.angle_beta   90.00
_cell.angle_gamma   90.00
#
_symmetry.space_group_name_H-M   'P 1'
#
loop_
_entity.id
_entity.type
_entity.pdbx_description
1 polymer ?
#
loop_
_entity_poly.entity_id
_entity_poly.type
_entity_poly.pdbx_seq_one_letter_code
_entity_poly.pdbx_strand_id
1 'polypeptide(L)'
;NILLSFNEQTRNVEKALIADYGLVRILKESQELAHSRVGTIHYCSPQIVQAQPYTNKTDVFSAGVMFFEMMSFARPFGNSNDDDMTVFQNILHTNTMLAL
;
A
#
# COMPACT_ATOMS: atom_id res chain seq x y z
N ASN A 1 -4.87 -0.85 7.55
CA ASN A 1 -5.15 0.41 8.27
C ASN A 1 -6.47 1.08 7.83
N ILE A 2 -7.47 0.30 7.42
CA ILE A 2 -8.82 0.79 7.15
C ILE A 2 -9.77 0.09 8.12
N LEU A 3 -10.52 0.86 8.90
CA LEU A 3 -11.54 0.36 9.81
C LEU A 3 -12.91 0.56 9.19
N LEU A 4 -13.77 -0.45 9.33
CA LEU A 4 -15.15 -0.39 8.88
C LEU A 4 -16.07 -0.20 10.08
N SER A 5 -16.91 0.82 10.01
CA SER A 5 -18.04 1.01 10.91
C SER A 5 -19.28 0.42 10.27
N PHE A 6 -20.06 -0.32 11.05
CA PHE A 6 -21.24 -1.03 10.58
C PHE A 6 -22.48 -0.48 11.25
N ASN A 7 -23.57 -0.41 10.48
CA ASN A 7 -24.88 -0.15 11.06
C ASN A 7 -25.35 -1.36 11.88
N GLU A 8 -25.71 -1.16 13.14
CA GLU A 8 -26.04 -2.25 14.08
C GLU A 8 -27.24 -3.10 13.65
N GLN A 9 -28.20 -2.51 12.94
CA GLN A 9 -29.44 -3.18 12.54
C GLN A 9 -29.30 -3.92 11.21
N THR A 10 -28.75 -3.25 10.20
CA THR A 10 -28.64 -3.79 8.83
C THR A 10 -27.36 -4.58 8.60
N ARG A 11 -26.35 -4.44 9.47
CA ARG A 11 -24.99 -4.96 9.31
C ARG A 11 -24.26 -4.50 8.04
N ASN A 12 -24.80 -3.49 7.35
CA ASN A 12 -24.14 -2.88 6.22
C ASN A 12 -23.00 -1.96 6.68
N VAL A 13 -21.97 -1.83 5.84
CA VAL A 13 -20.90 -0.85 6.07
C VAL A 13 -21.48 0.55 5.98
N GLU A 14 -21.33 1.33 7.04
CA GLU A 14 -21.77 2.74 7.09
C GLU A 14 -20.62 3.67 6.69
N LYS A 15 -19.41 3.41 7.22
CA LYS A 15 -18.23 4.27 7.00
C LYS A 15 -16.95 3.43 6.92
N ALA A 16 -16.03 3.90 6.09
CA ALA A 16 -14.64 3.48 6.10
C ALA A 16 -13.77 4.60 6.67
N LEU A 17 -12.88 4.27 7.60
CA LEU A 17 -12.03 5.22 8.32
C LEU A 17 -10.56 4.81 8.17
N ILE A 18 -9.69 5.78 7.87
CA ILE A 18 -8.24 5.55 7.89
C ILE A 18 -7.77 5.60 9.34
N ALA A 19 -7.03 4.57 9.75
CA ALA A 19 -6.48 4.42 11.10
C ALA A 19 -4.95 4.30 11.05
N ASP A 20 -4.33 4.26 12.23
CA ASP A 20 -2.88 4.03 12.41
C ASP A 20 -1.99 4.96 11.56
N TYR A 21 -1.78 6.16 12.11
CA TYR A 21 -0.94 7.21 11.55
C TYR A 21 0.52 7.10 12.04
N GLY A 22 0.95 5.94 12.57
CA GLY A 22 2.26 5.77 13.21
C GLY A 22 3.46 6.01 12.29
N LEU A 23 3.27 5.90 10.98
CA LEU A 23 4.29 6.15 9.96
C LEU A 23 4.03 7.43 9.13
N VAL A 24 3.01 8.21 9.47
CA VAL A 24 2.63 9.40 8.70
C VAL A 24 3.67 10.48 8.84
N ARG A 25 3.97 11.15 7.72
CA ARG A 25 4.99 12.20 7.64
C ARG A 25 4.41 13.46 7.02
N ILE A 26 4.76 14.60 7.60
CA ILE A 26 4.51 15.90 6.99
C ILE A 26 5.64 16.15 6.00
N LEU A 27 5.33 16.16 4.71
CA LEU A 27 6.29 16.48 3.66
C LEU A 27 6.58 17.99 3.70
N LYS A 28 7.63 18.41 4.40
CA LYS A 28 8.27 19.71 4.18
C LYS A 28 9.19 19.57 2.96
N GLU A 29 9.45 20.66 2.24
CA GLU A 29 10.23 20.67 0.97
C GLU A 29 11.64 20.03 1.07
N SER A 30 12.14 19.70 2.26
CA SER A 30 13.42 19.03 2.49
C SER A 30 13.24 17.59 2.99
N GLN A 31 13.47 16.65 2.07
CA GLN A 31 14.19 15.38 2.21
C GLN A 31 14.35 14.75 3.62
N GLU A 32 13.27 14.42 4.32
CA GLU A 32 13.36 13.48 5.45
C GLU A 32 13.07 12.05 5.00
N LEU A 33 14.14 11.42 4.50
CA LEU A 33 14.22 10.01 4.13
C LEU A 33 13.78 9.11 5.27
N ALA A 34 12.63 8.48 5.08
CA ALA A 34 12.11 7.40 5.90
C ALA A 34 12.87 6.09 5.63
N HIS A 35 14.03 5.89 6.24
CA HIS A 35 14.77 4.61 6.12
C HIS A 35 14.20 3.47 6.99
N SER A 36 12.90 3.46 7.26
CA SER A 36 12.28 2.33 7.96
C SER A 36 11.86 1.28 6.94
N ARG A 37 12.63 0.19 6.84
CA ARG A 37 12.17 -1.11 6.31
C ARG A 37 11.17 -1.74 7.28
N VAL A 38 10.07 -1.02 7.57
CA VAL A 38 9.02 -1.44 8.50
C VAL A 38 7.69 -1.06 7.87
N GLY A 39 6.89 -2.07 7.54
CA GLY A 39 5.61 -1.93 6.85
C GLY A 39 5.24 -3.23 6.13
N THR A 40 4.01 -3.31 5.62
CA THR A 40 3.58 -4.46 4.81
C THR A 40 4.07 -4.28 3.38
N ILE A 41 5.19 -4.93 3.05
CA ILE A 41 5.95 -4.77 1.78
C ILE A 41 5.12 -4.79 0.50
N HIS A 42 4.00 -5.53 0.51
CA HIS A 42 3.13 -5.73 -0.65
C HIS A 42 2.43 -4.45 -1.13
N TYR A 43 2.37 -3.40 -0.30
CA TYR A 43 1.72 -2.12 -0.63
C TYR A 43 2.74 -0.99 -0.88
N CYS A 44 4.05 -1.27 -0.87
CA CYS A 44 5.08 -0.26 -1.11
C CYS A 44 5.13 0.15 -2.59
N SER A 45 5.23 1.46 -2.86
CA SER A 45 5.42 1.96 -4.22
C SER A 45 6.86 1.70 -4.72
N PRO A 46 7.09 1.69 -6.05
CA PRO A 46 8.43 1.51 -6.62
C PRO A 46 9.46 2.51 -6.09
N GLN A 47 9.06 3.76 -5.89
CA GLN A 47 9.93 4.81 -5.36
C GLN A 47 10.36 4.51 -3.92
N ILE A 48 9.46 3.96 -3.10
CA ILE A 48 9.79 3.53 -1.73
C ILE A 48 10.76 2.35 -1.74
N VAL A 49 10.52 1.35 -2.59
CA VAL A 49 11.41 0.17 -2.73
C VAL A 49 12.82 0.58 -3.16
N GLN A 50 12.93 1.56 -4.06
CA GLN A 50 14.20 2.12 -4.54
C GLN A 50 14.82 3.17 -3.60
N ALA A 51 14.23 3.40 -2.42
CA ALA A 51 14.63 4.45 -1.48
C ALA A 51 14.79 5.85 -2.13
N GLN A 52 13.92 6.16 -3.09
CA GLN A 52 13.86 7.45 -3.77
C GLN A 52 12.97 8.44 -3.01
N PRO A 53 13.15 9.75 -3.23
CA PRO A 53 12.19 10.75 -2.77
C PRO A 53 10.77 10.41 -3.27
N TYR A 54 9.81 10.50 -2.36
CA TYR A 54 8.42 10.14 -2.64
C TYR A 54 7.47 11.27 -2.25
N THR A 55 6.25 11.18 -2.76
CA THR A 55 5.18 12.14 -2.53
C THR A 55 3.95 11.42 -2.01
N ASN A 56 2.84 12.14 -1.83
CA ASN A 56 1.53 11.56 -1.56
C ASN A 56 1.06 10.55 -2.63
N LYS A 57 1.73 10.46 -3.79
CA LYS A 57 1.46 9.42 -4.81
C LYS A 57 1.77 8.00 -4.32
N THR A 58 2.63 7.85 -3.31
CA THR A 58 2.86 6.55 -2.66
C THR A 58 1.60 6.02 -1.99
N ASP A 59 0.80 6.89 -1.36
CA ASP A 59 -0.47 6.48 -0.73
C ASP A 59 -1.53 6.11 -1.77
N VAL A 60 -1.48 6.73 -2.96
CA VAL A 60 -2.34 6.35 -4.09
C VAL A 60 -1.98 4.96 -4.62
N PHE A 61 -0.68 4.64 -4.70
CA PHE A 61 -0.23 3.32 -5.12
C PHE A 61 -0.70 2.23 -4.15
N SER A 62 -0.51 2.44 -2.84
CA SER A 62 -0.94 1.47 -1.81
C SER A 62 -2.45 1.28 -1.81
N ALA A 63 -3.24 2.34 -2.02
CA ALA A 63 -4.69 2.25 -2.19
C ALA A 63 -5.08 1.45 -3.45
N GLY A 64 -4.35 1.62 -4.56
CA GLY A 64 -4.57 0.84 -5.79
C GLY A 64 -4.31 -0.65 -5.60
N VAL A 65 -3.22 -1.01 -4.90
CA VAL A 65 -2.93 -2.41 -4.55
C VAL A 65 -4.05 -3.01 -3.70
N MET A 66 -4.52 -2.27 -2.68
CA MET A 66 -5.62 -2.72 -1.82
C MET A 66 -6.91 -2.92 -2.62
N PHE A 67 -7.23 -2.01 -3.53
CA PHE A 67 -8.41 -2.12 -4.38
C PHE A 67 -8.34 -3.33 -5.31
N PHE A 68 -7.18 -3.57 -5.94
CA PHE A 68 -6.94 -4.76 -6.73
C PHE A 68 -7.12 -6.04 -5.90
N GLU A 69 -6.55 -6.11 -4.70
CA GLU A 69 -6.66 -7.27 -3.82
C GLU A 69 -8.12 -7.52 -3.40
N MET A 70 -8.91 -6.48 -3.15
CA MET A 70 -10.33 -6.64 -2.83
C MET A 70 -11.16 -7.15 -4.02
N MET A 71 -10.82 -6.75 -5.25
CA MET A 71 -11.58 -7.16 -6.44
C MET A 71 -11.20 -8.56 -6.95
N SER A 72 -9.91 -8.89 -6.90
CA SER A 72 -9.37 -10.14 -7.45
C SER A 72 -9.18 -11.23 -6.40
N PHE A 73 -9.25 -10.89 -5.11
CA PHE A 73 -8.84 -11.74 -3.99
C PHE A 73 -7.38 -12.24 -4.11
N ALA A 74 -6.56 -11.56 -4.92
CA ALA A 74 -5.17 -11.87 -5.16
C ALA A 74 -4.31 -10.60 -5.03
N ARG A 75 -3.06 -10.77 -4.62
CA ARG A 75 -2.12 -9.66 -4.55
C ARG A 75 -1.42 -9.46 -5.89
N PRO A 76 -1.20 -8.21 -6.34
CA PRO A 76 -0.66 -7.94 -7.66
C PRO A 76 0.84 -8.22 -7.79
N PHE A 77 1.60 -8.19 -6.68
CA PHE A 77 3.08 -8.24 -6.71
C PHE A 77 3.70 -9.36 -5.85
N GLY A 78 2.91 -10.33 -5.37
CA GLY A 78 3.47 -11.48 -4.66
C GLY A 78 2.44 -12.24 -3.82
N ASN A 79 2.78 -13.45 -3.43
CA ASN A 79 1.94 -14.37 -2.66
C ASN A 79 2.42 -14.50 -1.20
N SER A 80 1.61 -15.17 -0.38
CA SER A 80 1.89 -15.40 1.05
C SER A 80 3.24 -16.07 1.36
N ASN A 81 3.82 -16.78 0.38
CA ASN A 81 5.05 -17.56 0.55
C ASN A 81 6.25 -16.93 -0.18
N ASP A 82 6.07 -15.82 -0.90
CA ASP A 82 7.17 -15.18 -1.62
C ASP A 82 8.06 -14.43 -0.61
N ASP A 83 9.37 -14.49 -0.83
CA ASP A 83 10.31 -13.72 -0.04
C ASP A 83 10.29 -12.22 -0.43
N ASP A 84 10.73 -11.37 0.50
CA ASP A 84 10.72 -9.91 0.32
C ASP A 84 11.42 -9.45 -0.98
N MET A 85 12.51 -10.11 -1.39
CA MET A 85 13.23 -9.71 -2.60
C MET A 85 12.43 -10.02 -3.85
N THR A 86 11.75 -11.17 -3.89
CA THR A 86 10.82 -11.51 -4.96
C THR A 86 9.71 -10.48 -5.09
N VAL A 87 9.09 -10.07 -3.97
CA VAL A 87 8.05 -9.04 -3.97
C VAL A 87 8.58 -7.69 -4.46
N PHE A 88 9.78 -7.28 -4.02
CA PHE A 88 10.41 -6.05 -4.51
C PHE A 88 10.69 -6.10 -6.01
N GLN A 89 11.22 -7.22 -6.52
CA GLN A 89 11.46 -7.37 -7.96
C GLN A 89 10.16 -7.21 -8.76
N ASN A 90 9.06 -7.79 -8.28
CA ASN A 90 7.75 -7.68 -8.91
C ASN A 90 7.23 -6.23 -8.88
N ILE A 91 7.35 -5.53 -7.75
CA ILE A 91 6.95 -4.11 -7.65
C ILE A 91 7.71 -3.24 -8.66
N LEU A 92 8.99 -3.53 -8.91
CA LEU A 92 9.84 -2.72 -9.78
C LEU A 92 9.68 -3.03 -11.27
N HIS A 93 9.39 -4.28 -11.63
CA HIS A 93 9.50 -4.74 -13.01
C HIS A 93 8.20 -5.29 -13.60
N THR A 94 7.17 -5.55 -12.78
CA THR A 94 5.86 -5.96 -13.31
C THR A 94 5.17 -4.77 -13.95
N ASN A 95 4.84 -4.91 -15.23
CA ASN A 95 4.10 -3.88 -15.97
C ASN A 95 2.66 -3.83 -15.44
N THR A 96 2.32 -2.79 -14.68
CA THR A 96 1.00 -2.61 -14.05
C THR A 96 -0.15 -2.57 -15.06
N MET A 97 0.12 -2.24 -16.32
CA MET A 97 -0.85 -2.26 -17.43
C MET A 97 -1.30 -3.67 -17.86
N LEU A 98 -0.64 -4.73 -17.39
CA LEU A 98 -1.10 -6.11 -17.64
C LEU A 98 -1.91 -6.68 -16.46
N ALA A 99 -1.96 -5.95 -15.34
CA ALA A 99 -2.64 -6.36 -14.11
C ALA A 99 -3.87 -5.50 -13.78
N LEU A 100 -4.16 -4.44 -14.54
CA LEU A 100 -5.36 -3.59 -14.44
C LEU A 100 -6.05 -3.51 -15.80
#